data_AF-A0A7C3MWE0-F1
#
_entry.id   AF-A0A7C3MWE0-F1
#
_cell.length_a   1.000
_cell.length_b   1.000
_cell.length_c   1.000
_cell.angle_alpha   90.00
_cell.angle_beta   90.00
_cell.angle_gamma   90.00
#
_symmetry.space_group_name_H-M   'P 1'
#
loop_
_entity.id
_entity.type
_entity.pdbx_description
1 polymer ?
#
loop_
_entity_poly.entity_id
_entity_poly.type
_entity_poly.pdbx_seq_one_letter_code
_entity_poly.pdbx_strand_id
1 'polypeptide(L)'
;MKPTSSPTRGARLRIWRALPVLAVAAALLLGSGAARADFADTQYIHLVYTAGQFTPDELNRVKAIAEDAYAHDSAFFTDVRLPGKITIDLNGRFHGATGMATPGDRGQPPHIVLRYADLDVMGLQPQYLFRHEIAHIFAFYWGPQGGLARPSRASDPLAEGLADYVAGGLDSLGLQLWWGHQFQLDGLWVDPETRFVGWYTMGGGMDRDATMLQRRVAIYDEPALFIKFVIDRFGRDAFRSFRAAYMAAVGERRRITPEATEAVFRDTLGASPSSVLSAFNAAASNAPIPQSEVQRMMLAHEAYASAQEFDLEASRPLAPRRLVTSISDEFRALNKAMWSGDLAAAQQHLRAAQSMMAALKGRRGDIMVASVAHAIGHWGGRWRSSSQSAVRSSRRRAARA
;
A
#
# COMPACT_ATOMS: atom_id res chain seq x y z
N MET A 1 -16.54 -72.57 -14.94
CA MET A 1 -17.46 -71.97 -13.94
C MET A 1 -16.64 -71.28 -12.85
N LYS A 2 -16.69 -69.95 -12.77
CA LYS A 2 -16.11 -69.17 -11.66
C LYS A 2 -17.26 -68.65 -10.79
N PRO A 3 -17.21 -68.76 -9.45
CA PRO A 3 -18.26 -68.21 -8.59
C PRO A 3 -18.05 -66.70 -8.42
N THR A 4 -19.12 -65.95 -8.66
CA THR A 4 -19.23 -64.52 -8.32
C THR A 4 -19.45 -64.37 -6.82
N SER A 5 -18.48 -63.79 -6.12
CA SER A 5 -18.63 -63.40 -4.71
C SER A 5 -19.49 -62.13 -4.61
N SER A 6 -20.62 -62.25 -3.92
CA SER A 6 -21.45 -61.10 -3.54
C SER A 6 -20.72 -60.24 -2.51
N PRO A 7 -20.74 -58.90 -2.64
CA PRO A 7 -20.14 -58.02 -1.65
C PRO A 7 -20.90 -58.12 -0.33
N THR A 8 -20.13 -58.35 0.73
CA THR A 8 -20.56 -58.57 2.11
C THR A 8 -21.37 -57.39 2.65
N ARG A 9 -22.52 -57.70 3.27
CA ARG A 9 -23.45 -56.77 3.96
C ARG A 9 -22.79 -55.78 4.94
N GLY A 10 -21.56 -56.05 5.39
CA GLY A 10 -20.80 -55.17 6.30
C GLY A 10 -20.28 -53.87 5.67
N ALA A 11 -20.07 -53.83 4.34
CA ALA A 11 -19.57 -52.62 3.68
C ALA A 11 -20.64 -51.51 3.58
N ARG A 12 -21.92 -51.90 3.45
CA ARG A 12 -23.04 -50.94 3.36
C ARG A 12 -23.26 -50.20 4.68
N LEU A 13 -23.09 -50.83 5.85
CA LEU A 13 -23.33 -50.15 7.13
C LEU A 13 -22.28 -49.08 7.50
N ARG A 14 -21.06 -49.15 6.96
CA ARG A 14 -20.01 -48.13 7.22
C ARG A 14 -20.22 -46.86 6.41
N ILE A 15 -20.78 -46.96 5.20
CA ILE A 15 -21.06 -45.80 4.34
C ILE A 15 -22.19 -44.95 4.95
N TRP A 16 -23.23 -45.57 5.51
CA TRP A 16 -24.35 -44.84 6.13
C TRP A 16 -23.99 -44.09 7.42
N ARG A 17 -22.93 -44.51 8.14
CA ARG A 17 -22.42 -43.77 9.33
C ARG A 17 -21.47 -42.63 8.95
N ALA A 18 -20.82 -42.68 7.79
CA ALA A 18 -19.96 -41.61 7.29
C ALA A 18 -20.75 -40.46 6.63
N LEU A 19 -21.95 -40.74 6.10
CA LEU A 19 -22.82 -39.74 5.47
C LEU A 19 -23.20 -38.55 6.36
N PRO A 20 -23.64 -38.72 7.63
CA PRO A 20 -23.95 -37.57 8.48
C PRO A 20 -22.70 -36.78 8.88
N VAL A 21 -21.54 -37.43 9.03
CA VAL A 21 -20.26 -36.73 9.30
C VAL A 21 -19.81 -35.93 8.08
N LEU A 22 -19.94 -36.50 6.87
CA LEU A 22 -19.67 -35.79 5.62
C LEU A 22 -20.70 -34.70 5.33
N ALA A 23 -21.97 -34.87 5.73
CA ALA A 23 -23.00 -33.85 5.60
C ALA A 23 -22.79 -32.70 6.60
N VAL A 24 -22.35 -32.98 7.82
CA VAL A 24 -21.95 -31.95 8.80
C VAL A 24 -20.65 -31.28 8.37
N ALA A 25 -19.66 -32.01 7.85
CA ALA A 25 -18.45 -31.41 7.29
C ALA A 25 -18.74 -30.57 6.04
N ALA A 26 -19.63 -31.01 5.16
CA ALA A 26 -20.10 -30.24 4.00
C ALA A 26 -20.96 -29.04 4.44
N ALA A 27 -21.81 -29.17 5.46
CA ALA A 27 -22.56 -28.05 6.04
C ALA A 27 -21.68 -27.08 6.83
N LEU A 28 -20.53 -27.51 7.37
CA LEU A 28 -19.52 -26.66 7.99
C LEU A 28 -18.60 -26.01 6.95
N LEU A 29 -18.36 -26.67 5.81
CA LEU A 29 -17.62 -26.11 4.66
C LEU A 29 -18.49 -25.20 3.78
N LEU A 30 -19.80 -25.42 3.73
CA LEU A 30 -20.80 -24.55 3.08
C LEU A 30 -21.38 -23.51 4.04
N GLY A 31 -21.30 -23.75 5.36
CA GLY A 31 -21.78 -22.88 6.43
C GLY A 31 -20.68 -22.06 7.12
N SER A 32 -19.41 -22.28 6.79
CA SER A 32 -18.37 -21.25 6.90
C SER A 32 -18.63 -20.22 5.81
N GLY A 33 -19.65 -19.39 6.03
CA GLY A 33 -20.12 -18.41 5.07
C GLY A 33 -18.96 -17.62 4.49
N ALA A 34 -18.71 -17.79 3.19
CA ALA A 34 -18.19 -16.69 2.42
C ALA A 34 -19.21 -15.57 2.65
N ALA A 35 -18.83 -14.57 3.45
CA ALA A 35 -19.73 -13.50 3.81
C ALA A 35 -20.28 -12.94 2.49
N ARG A 36 -21.61 -12.92 2.36
CA ARG A 36 -22.25 -12.56 1.09
C ARG A 36 -21.84 -11.11 0.81
N ALA A 37 -21.20 -10.87 -0.33
CA ALA A 37 -20.92 -9.52 -0.77
C ALA A 37 -22.27 -8.86 -1.08
N ASP A 38 -22.52 -7.73 -0.44
CA ASP A 38 -23.62 -6.83 -0.73
C ASP A 38 -23.10 -5.66 -1.58
N PHE A 39 -24.04 -4.96 -2.20
CA PHE A 39 -23.76 -3.87 -3.12
C PHE A 39 -24.60 -2.66 -2.78
N ALA A 40 -24.03 -1.48 -2.94
CA ALA A 40 -24.79 -0.25 -2.85
C ALA A 40 -24.37 0.77 -3.91
N ASP A 41 -25.36 1.32 -4.59
CA ASP A 41 -25.16 2.25 -5.69
C ASP A 41 -25.35 3.69 -5.25
N THR A 42 -24.58 4.56 -5.90
CA THR A 42 -24.76 6.02 -5.91
C THR A 42 -24.83 6.51 -7.38
N GLN A 43 -24.73 7.81 -7.64
CA GLN A 43 -24.80 8.35 -9.00
C GLN A 43 -23.59 7.94 -9.84
N TYR A 44 -22.39 7.92 -9.27
CA TYR A 44 -21.14 7.66 -10.00
C TYR A 44 -20.35 6.45 -9.48
N ILE A 45 -20.79 5.83 -8.38
CA ILE A 45 -20.03 4.78 -7.69
C ILE A 45 -20.89 3.54 -7.42
N HIS A 46 -20.25 2.37 -7.53
CA HIS A 46 -20.73 1.07 -7.07
C HIS A 46 -19.89 0.62 -5.87
N LEU A 47 -20.47 0.58 -4.67
CA LEU A 47 -19.78 0.09 -3.47
C LEU A 47 -19.99 -1.41 -3.31
N VAL A 48 -18.90 -2.16 -3.14
CA VAL A 48 -18.89 -3.59 -2.82
C VAL A 48 -18.42 -3.74 -1.38
N TYR A 49 -19.17 -4.46 -0.55
CA TYR A 49 -18.85 -4.63 0.87
C TYR A 49 -19.40 -5.94 1.43
N THR A 50 -19.00 -6.29 2.64
CA THR A 50 -19.45 -7.52 3.30
C THR A 50 -20.76 -7.25 4.04
N ALA A 51 -21.79 -8.08 3.82
CA ALA A 51 -23.05 -7.96 4.55
C ALA A 51 -22.83 -7.88 6.07
N GLY A 52 -23.44 -6.87 6.71
CA GLY A 52 -23.29 -6.61 8.15
C GLY A 52 -22.00 -5.89 8.56
N GLN A 53 -21.10 -5.55 7.63
CA GLN A 53 -19.90 -4.74 7.90
C GLN A 53 -20.25 -3.31 8.32
N PHE A 54 -21.33 -2.76 7.78
CA PHE A 54 -21.76 -1.39 8.02
C PHE A 54 -23.19 -1.37 8.57
N THR A 55 -23.42 -0.52 9.57
CA THR A 55 -24.77 -0.08 9.90
C THR A 55 -25.36 0.75 8.75
N PRO A 56 -26.69 0.91 8.65
CA PRO A 56 -27.30 1.75 7.62
C PRO A 56 -26.76 3.19 7.60
N ASP A 57 -26.52 3.78 8.78
CA ASP A 57 -25.99 5.13 8.91
C ASP A 57 -24.53 5.24 8.47
N GLU A 58 -23.70 4.25 8.80
CA GLU A 58 -22.32 4.20 8.32
C GLU A 58 -22.27 4.03 6.81
N LEU A 59 -23.07 3.13 6.24
CA LEU A 59 -23.14 2.94 4.80
C LEU A 59 -23.56 4.22 4.07
N ASN A 60 -24.54 4.96 4.61
CA ASN A 60 -24.95 6.26 4.06
C ASN A 60 -23.82 7.30 4.13
N ARG A 61 -23.04 7.33 5.22
CA ARG A 61 -21.86 8.20 5.32
C ARG A 61 -20.78 7.82 4.30
N VAL A 62 -20.48 6.53 4.14
CA VAL A 62 -19.50 6.04 3.16
C VAL A 62 -19.91 6.43 1.74
N LYS A 63 -21.19 6.25 1.38
CA LYS A 63 -21.74 6.70 0.09
C LYS A 63 -21.52 8.20 -0.14
N ALA A 64 -21.84 9.02 0.87
CA ALA A 64 -21.68 10.46 0.77
C ALA A 64 -20.20 10.87 0.61
N ILE A 65 -19.28 10.23 1.34
CA ILE A 65 -17.84 10.47 1.21
C ILE A 65 -17.33 10.09 -0.18
N ALA A 66 -17.77 8.94 -0.70
CA ALA A 66 -17.37 8.47 -2.01
C ALA A 66 -17.85 9.41 -3.12
N GLU A 67 -19.10 9.87 -3.06
CA GLU A 67 -19.67 10.84 -3.99
C GLU A 67 -19.01 12.22 -3.90
N ASP A 68 -18.71 12.70 -2.69
CA ASP A 68 -17.95 13.95 -2.49
C ASP A 68 -16.55 13.86 -3.11
N ALA A 69 -15.85 12.75 -2.90
CA ALA A 69 -14.54 12.52 -3.50
C ALA A 69 -14.60 12.48 -5.03
N TYR A 70 -15.61 11.81 -5.61
CA TYR A 70 -15.84 11.85 -7.05
C TYR A 70 -16.10 13.27 -7.55
N ALA A 71 -16.95 14.04 -6.87
CA ALA A 71 -17.27 15.42 -7.27
C ALA A 71 -16.04 16.33 -7.19
N HIS A 72 -15.24 16.20 -6.13
CA HIS A 72 -13.97 16.90 -5.96
C HIS A 72 -13.00 16.58 -7.11
N ASP A 73 -12.78 15.30 -7.41
CA ASP A 73 -11.87 14.89 -8.46
C ASP A 73 -12.40 15.25 -9.85
N SER A 74 -13.70 15.17 -10.09
CA SER A 74 -14.30 15.63 -11.34
C SER A 74 -14.15 17.14 -11.54
N ALA A 75 -14.26 17.93 -10.46
CA ALA A 75 -14.06 19.37 -10.50
C ALA A 75 -12.58 19.74 -10.70
N PHE A 76 -11.67 18.93 -10.16
CA PHE A 76 -10.28 18.99 -10.56
C PHE A 76 -10.19 18.60 -12.03
N PHE A 77 -10.31 17.34 -12.41
CA PHE A 77 -10.11 16.83 -13.77
C PHE A 77 -11.27 17.13 -14.76
N THR A 78 -11.56 18.42 -14.99
CA THR A 78 -12.73 18.95 -15.75
C THR A 78 -12.98 18.34 -17.13
N ASP A 79 -11.93 17.86 -17.79
CA ASP A 79 -12.01 17.34 -19.17
C ASP A 79 -12.02 15.81 -19.25
N VAL A 80 -12.08 15.13 -18.10
CA VAL A 80 -12.09 13.67 -18.04
C VAL A 80 -13.52 13.16 -18.11
N ARG A 81 -13.73 12.19 -19.00
CA ARG A 81 -14.97 11.40 -19.05
C ARG A 81 -14.63 9.95 -18.77
N LEU A 82 -15.15 9.43 -17.66
CA LEU A 82 -14.96 8.03 -17.30
C LEU A 82 -15.86 7.12 -18.17
N PRO A 83 -15.41 5.90 -18.49
CA PRO A 83 -16.18 4.96 -19.31
C PRO A 83 -17.42 4.39 -18.59
N GLY A 84 -17.57 4.63 -17.29
CA GLY A 84 -18.69 4.17 -16.47
C GLY A 84 -18.52 4.58 -15.01
N LYS A 85 -19.40 4.03 -14.15
CA LYS A 85 -19.28 4.18 -12.69
C LYS A 85 -18.00 3.51 -12.17
N ILE A 86 -17.41 4.07 -11.12
CA ILE A 86 -16.26 3.47 -10.44
C ILE A 86 -16.78 2.42 -9.46
N THR A 87 -16.25 1.21 -9.52
CA THR A 87 -16.50 0.19 -8.50
C THR A 87 -15.48 0.33 -7.39
N ILE A 88 -15.91 0.45 -6.14
CA ILE A 88 -15.05 0.54 -4.96
C ILE A 88 -15.33 -0.65 -4.05
N ASP A 89 -14.35 -1.54 -3.93
CA ASP A 89 -14.37 -2.71 -3.05
C ASP A 89 -13.79 -2.35 -1.68
N LEU A 90 -14.66 -2.31 -0.67
CA LEU A 90 -14.34 -2.03 0.72
C LEU A 90 -13.97 -3.28 1.53
N ASN A 91 -13.95 -4.45 0.89
CA ASN A 91 -13.54 -5.71 1.50
C ASN A 91 -12.04 -5.96 1.41
N GLY A 92 -11.31 -5.10 0.70
CA GLY A 92 -9.92 -5.28 0.32
C GLY A 92 -9.03 -5.73 1.47
N ARG A 93 -8.52 -6.97 1.38
CA ARG A 93 -7.46 -7.49 2.24
C ARG A 93 -6.17 -7.60 1.44
N PHE A 94 -5.36 -6.56 1.47
CA PHE A 94 -4.02 -6.57 0.89
C PHE A 94 -3.03 -5.85 1.83
N HIS A 95 -1.74 -6.16 1.69
CA HIS A 95 -0.70 -5.68 2.61
C HIS A 95 0.06 -4.48 2.03
N GLY A 96 0.46 -3.55 2.89
CA GLY A 96 1.42 -2.48 2.60
C GLY A 96 0.92 -1.29 1.79
N ALA A 97 -0.23 -1.37 1.13
CA ALA A 97 -0.88 -0.23 0.46
C ALA A 97 -2.24 0.06 1.11
N THR A 98 -2.69 1.32 1.05
CA THR A 98 -3.96 1.81 1.60
C THR A 98 -5.13 1.57 0.65
N GLY A 99 -4.87 1.66 -0.65
CA GLY A 99 -5.77 1.40 -1.75
C GLY A 99 -5.02 0.82 -2.96
N MET A 100 -5.80 0.40 -3.96
CA MET A 100 -5.29 0.12 -5.30
C MET A 100 -6.36 0.46 -6.32
N ALA A 101 -6.03 1.40 -7.21
CA ALA A 101 -6.87 1.78 -8.33
C ALA A 101 -6.45 1.05 -9.62
N THR A 102 -7.44 0.48 -10.31
CA THR A 102 -7.31 -0.13 -11.62
C THR A 102 -8.22 0.62 -12.60
N PRO A 103 -7.67 1.30 -13.61
CA PRO A 103 -8.49 1.95 -14.62
C PRO A 103 -9.30 0.90 -15.39
N GLY A 104 -10.51 1.27 -15.82
CA GLY A 104 -11.35 0.38 -16.61
C GLY A 104 -10.78 0.17 -18.01
N ASP A 105 -11.03 -1.01 -18.59
CA ASP A 105 -10.68 -1.35 -19.97
C ASP A 105 -11.94 -1.66 -20.81
N ARG A 106 -11.77 -2.22 -22.02
CA ARG A 106 -12.90 -2.54 -22.91
C ARG A 106 -13.78 -3.64 -22.29
N GLY A 107 -14.78 -3.21 -21.52
CA GLY A 107 -15.81 -4.07 -20.93
C GLY A 107 -15.76 -4.16 -19.41
N GLN A 108 -14.73 -3.60 -18.76
CA GLN A 108 -14.66 -3.54 -17.29
C GLN A 108 -14.73 -2.10 -16.78
N PRO A 109 -15.60 -1.82 -15.78
CA PRO A 109 -15.61 -0.50 -15.15
C PRO A 109 -14.30 -0.26 -14.38
N PRO A 110 -13.92 1.01 -14.16
CA PRO A 110 -12.84 1.35 -13.25
C PRO A 110 -13.08 0.72 -11.87
N HIS A 111 -12.03 0.20 -11.25
CA HIS A 111 -12.12 -0.57 -10.02
C HIS A 111 -11.08 -0.12 -9.00
N ILE A 112 -11.52 0.16 -7.78
CA ILE A 112 -10.68 0.54 -6.65
C ILE A 112 -10.88 -0.49 -5.55
N VAL A 113 -9.80 -0.95 -4.93
CA VAL A 113 -9.86 -1.76 -3.72
C VAL A 113 -9.33 -0.93 -2.56
N LEU A 114 -10.09 -0.81 -1.47
CA LEU A 114 -9.73 0.01 -0.30
C LEU A 114 -9.65 -0.83 0.97
N ARG A 115 -8.65 -0.54 1.81
CA ARG A 115 -8.58 -1.04 3.19
C ARG A 115 -9.39 -0.17 4.15
N TYR A 116 -10.68 -0.02 3.85
CA TYR A 116 -11.54 0.88 4.61
C TYR A 116 -11.62 0.52 6.10
N ALA A 117 -11.60 -0.78 6.42
CA ALA A 117 -11.68 -1.28 7.79
C ALA A 117 -10.44 -1.00 8.65
N ASP A 118 -9.31 -0.63 8.03
CA ASP A 118 -8.03 -0.39 8.71
C ASP A 118 -7.70 1.11 8.81
N LEU A 119 -8.58 2.00 8.34
CA LEU A 119 -8.34 3.45 8.29
C LEU A 119 -8.01 4.04 9.67
N ASP A 120 -8.66 3.54 10.72
CA ASP A 120 -8.48 3.95 12.11
C ASP A 120 -7.10 3.57 12.67
N VAL A 121 -6.49 2.49 12.16
CA VAL A 121 -5.12 2.07 12.48
C VAL A 121 -4.12 2.86 11.63
N MET A 122 -4.42 3.08 10.34
CA MET A 122 -3.53 3.79 9.41
C MET A 122 -3.47 5.31 9.64
N GLY A 123 -4.38 5.87 10.44
CA GLY A 123 -4.45 7.31 10.70
C GLY A 123 -4.92 8.13 9.51
N LEU A 124 -5.63 7.48 8.59
CA LEU A 124 -6.15 8.12 7.40
C LEU A 124 -7.62 8.47 7.58
N GLN A 125 -7.95 9.70 7.18
CA GLN A 125 -9.34 10.09 7.05
C GLN A 125 -9.93 9.45 5.78
N PRO A 126 -11.17 8.92 5.84
CA PRO A 126 -11.85 8.38 4.67
C PRO A 126 -11.84 9.34 3.47
N GLN A 127 -12.06 10.63 3.68
CA GLN A 127 -12.11 11.63 2.62
C GLN A 127 -10.80 11.70 1.85
N TYR A 128 -9.67 11.72 2.55
CA TYR A 128 -8.34 11.70 1.94
C TYR A 128 -8.15 10.42 1.13
N LEU A 129 -8.43 9.23 1.70
CA LEU A 129 -8.21 7.97 0.99
C LEU A 129 -9.08 7.85 -0.28
N PHE A 130 -10.36 8.21 -0.19
CA PHE A 130 -11.25 8.16 -1.35
C PHE A 130 -10.81 9.12 -2.46
N ARG A 131 -10.44 10.36 -2.11
CA ARG A 131 -9.92 11.33 -3.08
C ARG A 131 -8.61 10.85 -3.70
N HIS A 132 -7.69 10.30 -2.91
CA HIS A 132 -6.44 9.74 -3.41
C HIS A 132 -6.67 8.65 -4.47
N GLU A 133 -7.51 7.67 -4.14
CA GLU A 133 -7.69 6.50 -4.99
C GLU A 133 -8.59 6.77 -6.20
N ILE A 134 -9.55 7.68 -6.09
CA ILE A 134 -10.35 8.14 -7.23
C ILE A 134 -9.49 9.03 -8.15
N ALA A 135 -8.59 9.85 -7.60
CA ALA A 135 -7.67 10.67 -8.39
C ALA A 135 -6.79 9.80 -9.29
N HIS A 136 -6.38 8.61 -8.85
CA HIS A 136 -5.68 7.64 -9.72
C HIS A 136 -6.50 7.26 -10.95
N ILE A 137 -7.82 7.03 -10.80
CA ILE A 137 -8.72 6.73 -11.92
C ILE A 137 -8.82 7.92 -12.87
N PHE A 138 -9.09 9.12 -12.36
CA PHE A 138 -9.21 10.31 -13.21
C PHE A 138 -7.90 10.67 -13.90
N ALA A 139 -6.78 10.62 -13.17
CA ALA A 139 -5.46 10.91 -13.71
C ALA A 139 -5.10 9.99 -14.89
N PHE A 140 -5.52 8.71 -14.85
CA PHE A 140 -5.32 7.78 -15.96
C PHE A 140 -5.95 8.29 -17.27
N TYR A 141 -7.16 8.88 -17.20
CA TYR A 141 -7.87 9.43 -18.37
C TYR A 141 -7.52 10.90 -18.65
N TRP A 142 -6.72 11.55 -17.81
CA TRP A 142 -6.36 12.97 -17.95
C TRP A 142 -5.17 13.16 -18.89
N GLY A 143 -5.44 13.36 -20.18
CA GLY A 143 -4.41 13.64 -21.19
C GLY A 143 -4.90 13.49 -22.64
N PRO A 144 -4.10 13.91 -23.64
CA PRO A 144 -4.49 13.94 -25.06
C PRO A 144 -4.70 12.56 -25.70
N GLN A 145 -4.32 11.47 -25.04
CA GLN A 145 -4.52 10.10 -25.52
C GLN A 145 -5.21 9.24 -24.45
N GLY A 146 -6.40 9.66 -23.98
CA GLY A 146 -7.20 8.88 -23.05
C GLY A 146 -7.24 7.40 -23.45
N GLY A 147 -6.49 6.56 -22.73
CA GLY A 147 -6.49 5.11 -22.89
C GLY A 147 -5.33 4.41 -23.63
N LEU A 148 -4.15 4.99 -23.87
CA LEU A 148 -3.05 4.24 -24.54
C LEU A 148 -1.68 4.14 -23.86
N ALA A 149 -1.43 4.79 -22.73
CA ALA A 149 -0.30 4.39 -21.89
C ALA A 149 -0.77 3.23 -21.00
N ARG A 150 -0.19 2.03 -21.17
CA ARG A 150 -0.30 0.91 -20.21
C ARG A 150 -0.29 1.48 -18.79
N PRO A 151 -1.10 0.93 -17.85
CA PRO A 151 -1.22 1.47 -16.52
C PRO A 151 0.19 1.75 -16.01
N SER A 152 0.51 3.05 -15.87
CA SER A 152 1.54 3.46 -14.95
C SER A 152 1.10 2.79 -13.66
N ARG A 153 1.89 1.82 -13.20
CA ARG A 153 1.58 1.11 -11.97
C ARG A 153 1.28 2.19 -10.94
N ALA A 154 0.24 2.01 -10.12
CA ALA A 154 -0.10 2.95 -9.06
C ALA A 154 1.16 3.41 -8.30
N SER A 155 2.17 2.54 -8.17
CA SER A 155 3.51 2.82 -7.63
C SER A 155 4.44 3.80 -8.40
N ASP A 156 4.00 4.53 -9.42
CA ASP A 156 4.81 5.58 -10.05
C ASP A 156 4.74 6.85 -9.17
N PRO A 157 5.87 7.39 -8.70
CA PRO A 157 5.78 8.49 -7.73
C PRO A 157 5.14 9.78 -8.28
N LEU A 158 5.04 10.00 -9.60
CA LEU A 158 4.36 11.16 -10.18
C LEU A 158 2.84 10.91 -10.19
N ALA A 159 2.42 9.65 -10.35
CA ALA A 159 1.03 9.24 -10.15
C ALA A 159 0.62 9.35 -8.67
N GLU A 160 1.40 8.79 -7.74
CA GLU A 160 1.13 8.91 -6.30
C GLU A 160 1.17 10.36 -5.84
N GLY A 161 2.15 11.15 -6.28
CA GLY A 161 2.21 12.57 -5.97
C GLY A 161 1.03 13.36 -6.49
N LEU A 162 0.52 13.02 -7.68
CA LEU A 162 -0.67 13.68 -8.21
C LEU A 162 -1.90 13.33 -7.38
N ALA A 163 -2.04 12.07 -6.99
CA ALA A 163 -3.11 11.64 -6.11
C ALA A 163 -3.04 12.34 -4.74
N ASP A 164 -1.85 12.42 -4.12
CA ASP A 164 -1.65 13.12 -2.84
C ASP A 164 -1.90 14.63 -2.94
N TYR A 165 -1.46 15.25 -4.04
CA TYR A 165 -1.70 16.66 -4.33
C TYR A 165 -3.21 16.96 -4.45
N VAL A 166 -3.95 16.11 -5.17
CA VAL A 166 -5.40 16.28 -5.36
C VAL A 166 -6.17 15.97 -4.07
N ALA A 167 -5.75 14.96 -3.31
CA ALA A 167 -6.36 14.60 -2.03
C ALA A 167 -6.22 15.71 -0.97
N GLY A 168 -5.17 16.54 -1.08
CA GLY A 168 -5.03 17.78 -0.32
C GLY A 168 -4.23 17.65 0.98
N GLY A 169 -3.35 16.64 1.10
CA GLY A 169 -2.44 16.45 2.24
C GLY A 169 -2.99 15.59 3.38
N LEU A 170 -2.10 15.20 4.29
CA LEU A 170 -2.33 14.25 5.38
C LEU A 170 -2.91 14.93 6.63
N ASP A 171 -3.81 14.25 7.36
CA ASP A 171 -4.38 14.70 8.65
C ASP A 171 -4.91 16.15 8.62
N SER A 172 -5.69 16.53 7.59
CA SER A 172 -6.24 17.89 7.39
C SER A 172 -5.21 19.02 7.20
N LEU A 173 -3.91 18.72 7.23
CA LEU A 173 -2.87 19.68 6.88
C LEU A 173 -2.77 19.75 5.36
N GLY A 174 -3.17 20.90 4.81
CA GLY A 174 -2.99 21.16 3.39
C GLY A 174 -1.52 21.03 2.98
N LEU A 175 -1.24 20.43 1.84
CA LEU A 175 0.12 20.29 1.31
C LEU A 175 0.81 21.67 1.18
N GLN A 176 1.92 21.88 1.91
CA GLN A 176 2.68 23.14 1.91
C GLN A 176 4.11 22.97 1.42
N LEU A 177 4.60 23.93 0.63
CA LEU A 177 5.97 23.91 0.10
C LEU A 177 7.05 23.89 1.20
N TRP A 178 6.77 24.48 2.38
CA TRP A 178 7.70 24.46 3.52
C TRP A 178 7.96 23.05 4.07
N TRP A 179 7.09 22.06 3.79
CA TRP A 179 7.34 20.66 4.16
C TRP A 179 8.65 20.16 3.56
N GLY A 180 8.95 20.57 2.31
CA GLY A 180 10.17 20.14 1.65
C GLY A 180 11.44 20.61 2.35
N HIS A 181 11.44 21.84 2.89
CA HIS A 181 12.54 22.31 3.70
C HIS A 181 12.66 21.55 5.02
N GLN A 182 11.54 21.28 5.69
CA GLN A 182 11.56 20.50 6.93
C GLN A 182 12.10 19.08 6.69
N PHE A 183 11.66 18.40 5.62
CA PHE A 183 12.20 17.09 5.24
C PHE A 183 13.69 17.12 4.91
N GLN A 184 14.22 18.22 4.38
CA GLN A 184 15.66 18.40 4.17
C GLN A 184 16.42 18.51 5.49
N LEU A 185 15.91 19.32 6.43
CA LEU A 185 16.50 19.46 7.77
C LEU A 185 16.54 18.12 8.52
N ASP A 186 15.51 17.29 8.35
CA ASP A 186 15.39 15.99 9.01
C ASP A 186 16.08 14.83 8.25
N GLY A 187 16.75 15.11 7.13
CA GLY A 187 17.44 14.09 6.32
C GLY A 187 16.49 13.08 5.66
N LEU A 188 15.22 13.46 5.47
CA LEU A 188 14.19 12.65 4.83
C LEU A 188 14.09 12.92 3.32
N TRP A 189 14.58 14.08 2.88
CA TRP A 189 14.58 14.49 1.49
C TRP A 189 15.60 13.70 0.67
N VAL A 190 15.16 12.98 -0.35
CA VAL A 190 16.09 12.29 -1.26
C VAL A 190 16.37 13.21 -2.45
N ASP A 191 17.63 13.30 -2.84
CA ASP A 191 18.12 14.21 -3.88
C ASP A 191 17.19 14.26 -5.13
N PRO A 192 16.55 15.42 -5.41
CA PRO A 192 15.63 15.57 -6.52
C PRO A 192 16.31 15.49 -7.89
N GLU A 193 17.63 15.68 -8.01
CA GLU A 193 18.34 15.46 -9.29
C GLU A 193 18.40 13.98 -9.67
N THR A 194 18.66 13.11 -8.68
CA THR A 194 18.58 11.65 -8.87
C THR A 194 17.18 11.20 -9.26
N ARG A 195 16.19 12.04 -8.96
CA ARG A 195 14.80 11.82 -9.26
C ARG A 195 14.47 12.15 -10.73
N PHE A 196 14.40 13.41 -11.11
CA PHE A 196 13.82 13.80 -12.41
C PHE A 196 14.65 13.37 -13.63
N VAL A 197 15.96 13.22 -13.49
CA VAL A 197 16.88 12.79 -14.56
C VAL A 197 17.07 11.27 -14.58
N GLY A 198 16.62 10.56 -13.53
CA GLY A 198 17.02 9.17 -13.27
C GLY A 198 15.92 8.16 -12.95
N TRP A 199 14.63 8.52 -12.96
CA TRP A 199 13.66 7.86 -12.08
C TRP A 199 13.66 6.34 -11.99
N TYR A 200 13.70 5.92 -10.71
CA TYR A 200 13.20 4.69 -10.14
C TYR A 200 13.07 3.55 -11.15
N THR A 201 14.19 2.88 -11.38
CA THR A 201 14.09 1.42 -11.44
C THR A 201 13.32 1.01 -10.20
N MET A 202 12.14 0.43 -10.39
CA MET A 202 11.34 -0.07 -9.27
C MET A 202 12.25 -0.84 -8.32
N GLY A 203 12.42 -0.34 -7.09
CA GLY A 203 13.25 -0.96 -6.05
C GLY A 203 14.78 -0.86 -6.22
N GLY A 204 15.33 -0.05 -7.13
CA GLY A 204 16.78 -0.03 -7.42
C GLY A 204 17.55 1.25 -7.06
N GLY A 205 16.89 2.37 -6.77
CA GLY A 205 17.55 3.66 -6.50
C GLY A 205 17.33 4.24 -5.10
N MET A 206 16.26 3.84 -4.39
CA MET A 206 16.22 4.07 -2.95
C MET A 206 17.15 3.06 -2.30
N ASP A 207 18.00 3.55 -1.40
CA ASP A 207 18.82 2.69 -0.57
C ASP A 207 17.94 1.58 0.01
N ARG A 208 18.43 0.34 -0.03
CA ARG A 208 17.73 -0.77 0.63
C ARG A 208 17.51 -0.46 2.10
N ASP A 209 18.37 0.39 2.66
CA ASP A 209 18.36 0.83 4.05
C ASP A 209 17.47 2.07 4.29
N ALA A 210 16.82 2.62 3.26
CA ALA A 210 15.86 3.72 3.42
C ALA A 210 14.67 3.28 4.29
N THR A 211 14.40 4.08 5.34
CA THR A 211 13.31 3.86 6.28
C THR A 211 11.94 3.97 5.59
N MET A 212 10.88 3.41 6.19
CA MET A 212 9.51 3.57 5.67
C MET A 212 9.08 5.04 5.58
N LEU A 213 9.55 5.88 6.52
CA LEU A 213 9.29 7.31 6.51
C LEU A 213 9.94 7.99 5.30
N GLN A 214 11.23 7.73 5.05
CA GLN A 214 11.92 8.22 3.86
C GLN A 214 11.24 7.74 2.58
N ARG A 215 10.77 6.48 2.53
CA ARG A 215 10.02 5.95 1.39
C ARG A 215 8.69 6.68 1.17
N ARG A 216 7.95 6.99 2.24
CA ARG A 216 6.71 7.77 2.16
C ARG A 216 6.97 9.17 1.61
N VAL A 217 7.90 9.92 2.22
CA VAL A 217 8.29 11.25 1.73
C VAL A 217 8.69 11.16 0.27
N ALA A 218 9.49 10.15 -0.08
CA ALA A 218 9.98 9.99 -1.42
C ALA A 218 8.92 9.70 -2.47
N ILE A 219 8.01 8.78 -2.17
CA ILE A 219 7.05 8.29 -3.16
C ILE A 219 5.86 9.23 -3.29
N TYR A 220 5.47 9.88 -2.19
CA TYR A 220 4.20 10.59 -2.11
C TYR A 220 4.40 12.11 -1.97
N ASP A 221 5.11 12.55 -0.93
CA ASP A 221 5.13 13.97 -0.56
C ASP A 221 5.99 14.81 -1.50
N GLU A 222 7.22 14.41 -1.81
CA GLU A 222 8.07 15.23 -2.69
C GLU A 222 7.50 15.38 -4.11
N PRO A 223 6.98 14.33 -4.77
CA PRO A 223 6.32 14.50 -6.05
C PRO A 223 5.07 15.37 -5.96
N ALA A 224 4.27 15.25 -4.89
CA ALA A 224 3.12 16.14 -4.66
C ALA A 224 3.56 17.61 -4.51
N LEU A 225 4.62 17.87 -3.75
CA LEU A 225 5.19 19.21 -3.57
C LEU A 225 5.74 19.79 -4.89
N PHE A 226 6.38 18.95 -5.69
CA PHE A 226 6.84 19.34 -7.03
C PHE A 226 5.65 19.69 -7.94
N ILE A 227 4.61 18.86 -7.96
CA ILE A 227 3.39 19.11 -8.75
C ILE A 227 2.75 20.43 -8.32
N LYS A 228 2.62 20.66 -7.00
CA LYS A 228 2.15 21.92 -6.45
C LYS A 228 2.98 23.09 -6.97
N PHE A 229 4.31 23.02 -6.86
CA PHE A 229 5.21 24.06 -7.36
C PHE A 229 5.03 24.31 -8.86
N VAL A 230 4.96 23.25 -9.67
CA VAL A 230 4.80 23.39 -11.12
C VAL A 230 3.46 24.02 -11.48
N ILE A 231 2.36 23.60 -10.84
CA ILE A 231 1.04 24.20 -11.06
C ILE A 231 1.01 25.66 -10.60
N ASP A 232 1.55 25.96 -9.41
CA ASP A 232 1.57 27.33 -8.87
C ASP A 232 2.41 28.28 -9.74
N ARG A 233 3.50 27.78 -10.35
CA ARG A 233 4.45 28.59 -11.14
C ARG A 233 4.10 28.68 -12.62
N PHE A 234 3.75 27.56 -13.24
CA PHE A 234 3.56 27.46 -14.70
C PHE A 234 2.09 27.29 -15.09
N GLY A 235 1.21 27.08 -14.12
CA GLY A 235 -0.20 26.86 -14.37
C GLY A 235 -0.53 25.39 -14.63
N ARG A 236 -1.83 25.11 -14.53
CA ARG A 236 -2.37 23.75 -14.60
C ARG A 236 -2.24 23.10 -15.98
N ASP A 237 -2.42 23.88 -17.04
CA ASP A 237 -2.33 23.37 -18.42
C ASP A 237 -0.88 23.02 -18.81
N ALA A 238 0.09 23.80 -18.32
CA ALA A 238 1.51 23.49 -18.46
C ALA A 238 1.85 22.18 -17.74
N PHE A 239 1.39 22.01 -16.48
CA PHE A 239 1.56 20.74 -15.77
C PHE A 239 0.91 19.55 -16.48
N ARG A 240 -0.31 19.71 -17.00
CA ARG A 240 -1.01 18.66 -17.75
C ARG A 240 -0.20 18.25 -18.99
N SER A 241 0.35 19.22 -19.72
CA SER A 241 1.19 18.99 -20.90
C SER A 241 2.51 18.32 -20.52
N PHE A 242 3.18 18.82 -19.48
CA PHE A 242 4.39 18.24 -18.89
C PHE A 242 4.18 16.77 -18.53
N ARG A 243 3.14 16.46 -17.75
CA ARG A 243 2.83 15.09 -17.33
C ARG A 243 2.61 14.19 -18.55
N ALA A 244 1.82 14.62 -19.53
CA ALA A 244 1.55 13.81 -20.72
C ALA A 244 2.85 13.50 -21.49
N ALA A 245 3.69 14.50 -21.72
CA ALA A 245 4.98 14.34 -22.40
C ALA A 245 5.96 13.48 -21.59
N TYR A 246 6.03 13.69 -20.27
CA TYR A 246 6.86 12.92 -19.36
C TYR A 246 6.48 11.44 -19.36
N MET A 247 5.19 11.13 -19.20
CA MET A 247 4.69 9.75 -19.19
C MET A 247 4.91 9.04 -20.55
N ALA A 248 4.76 9.77 -21.66
CA ALA A 248 5.08 9.25 -22.99
C ALA A 248 6.57 8.89 -23.11
N ALA A 249 7.46 9.78 -22.63
CA ALA A 249 8.90 9.55 -22.65
C ALA A 249 9.34 8.38 -21.73
N VAL A 250 8.67 8.17 -20.60
CA VAL A 250 8.91 7.03 -19.70
C VAL A 250 8.42 5.71 -20.30
N GLY A 251 7.23 5.72 -20.92
CA GLY A 251 6.48 4.53 -21.34
C GLY A 251 7.22 3.61 -22.33
N GLU A 252 8.09 4.14 -23.17
CA GLU A 252 8.83 3.33 -24.17
C GLU A 252 10.03 2.57 -23.58
N ARG A 253 10.60 3.07 -22.48
CA ARG A 253 11.94 2.63 -22.01
C ARG A 253 11.97 2.18 -20.55
N ARG A 254 10.86 2.36 -19.80
CA ARG A 254 10.79 2.22 -18.33
C ARG A 254 11.82 3.10 -17.59
N ARG A 255 12.40 4.07 -18.30
CA ARG A 255 13.38 5.06 -17.83
C ARG A 255 13.44 6.17 -18.87
N ILE A 256 13.31 7.41 -18.43
CA ILE A 256 13.54 8.59 -19.26
C ILE A 256 15.06 8.86 -19.36
N THR A 257 15.57 9.23 -20.53
CA THR A 257 16.98 9.63 -20.67
C THR A 257 17.14 11.10 -20.28
N PRO A 258 18.34 11.56 -19.87
CA PRO A 258 18.57 12.97 -19.56
C PRO A 258 18.15 13.91 -20.69
N GLU A 259 18.40 13.53 -21.94
CA GLU A 259 18.03 14.33 -23.13
C GLU A 259 16.51 14.40 -23.30
N ALA A 260 15.80 13.30 -23.05
CA ALA A 260 14.35 13.28 -23.09
C ALA A 260 13.74 14.08 -21.94
N THR A 261 14.33 14.02 -20.74
CA THR A 261 13.94 14.87 -19.61
C THR A 261 14.13 16.35 -19.97
N GLU A 262 15.29 16.72 -20.51
CA GLU A 262 15.57 18.09 -20.94
C GLU A 262 14.53 18.58 -21.97
N ALA A 263 14.24 17.77 -23.00
CA ALA A 263 13.25 18.11 -24.01
C ALA A 263 11.85 18.30 -23.40
N VAL A 264 11.39 17.38 -22.55
CA VAL A 264 10.08 17.48 -21.89
C VAL A 264 9.96 18.77 -21.09
N PHE A 265 10.95 19.10 -20.24
CA PHE A 265 10.92 20.31 -19.44
C PHE A 265 10.92 21.58 -20.32
N ARG A 266 11.78 21.63 -21.34
CA ARG A 266 11.86 22.79 -22.24
C ARG A 266 10.58 23.00 -23.03
N ASP A 267 10.05 21.93 -23.62
CA ASP A 267 8.91 22.01 -24.53
C ASP A 267 7.59 22.28 -23.80
N THR A 268 7.48 21.87 -22.54
CA THR A 268 6.22 21.99 -21.78
C THR A 268 6.23 23.07 -20.69
N LEU A 269 7.38 23.35 -20.09
CA LEU A 269 7.54 24.37 -19.03
C LEU A 269 8.36 25.58 -19.47
N GLY A 270 8.98 25.54 -20.66
CA GLY A 270 9.80 26.66 -21.17
C GLY A 270 11.12 26.85 -20.41
N ALA A 271 11.58 25.86 -19.64
CA ALA A 271 12.77 25.95 -18.80
C ALA A 271 13.54 24.63 -18.78
N SER A 272 14.83 24.66 -18.44
CA SER A 272 15.61 23.43 -18.24
C SER A 272 15.25 22.75 -16.91
N PRO A 273 15.41 21.42 -16.78
CA PRO A 273 15.19 20.69 -15.53
C PRO A 273 15.98 21.31 -14.37
N SER A 274 17.27 21.59 -14.55
CA SER A 274 18.11 22.18 -13.49
C SER A 274 17.59 23.54 -13.02
N SER A 275 17.07 24.38 -13.93
CA SER A 275 16.49 25.67 -13.56
C SER A 275 15.20 25.50 -12.76
N VAL A 276 14.33 24.59 -13.19
CA VAL A 276 13.07 24.29 -12.48
C VAL A 276 13.35 23.70 -11.09
N LEU A 277 14.31 22.78 -10.97
CA LEU A 277 14.69 22.15 -9.70
C LEU A 277 15.34 23.15 -8.74
N SER A 278 16.24 24.01 -9.24
CA SER A 278 16.82 25.08 -8.43
C SER A 278 15.73 26.01 -7.89
N ALA A 279 14.77 26.40 -8.74
CA ALA A 279 13.65 27.24 -8.32
C ALA A 279 12.72 26.53 -7.33
N PHE A 280 12.46 25.23 -7.50
CA PHE A 280 11.68 24.42 -6.57
C PHE A 280 12.35 24.33 -5.19
N ASN A 281 13.63 23.99 -5.15
CA ASN A 281 14.39 23.91 -3.90
C ASN A 281 14.46 25.27 -3.19
N ALA A 282 14.64 26.35 -3.94
CA ALA A 282 14.59 27.71 -3.40
C ALA A 282 13.20 28.06 -2.85
N ALA A 283 12.12 27.70 -3.56
CA ALA A 283 10.75 27.94 -3.10
C ALA A 283 10.43 27.16 -1.82
N ALA A 284 10.83 25.88 -1.75
CA ALA A 284 10.68 25.07 -0.55
C ALA A 284 11.47 25.67 0.63
N SER A 285 12.73 26.05 0.41
CA SER A 285 13.61 26.58 1.45
C SER A 285 13.24 27.96 1.96
N ASN A 286 12.62 28.79 1.12
CA ASN A 286 12.22 30.15 1.50
C ASN A 286 10.79 30.23 2.05
N ALA A 287 10.03 29.14 2.03
CA ALA A 287 8.68 29.13 2.54
C ALA A 287 8.69 29.24 4.09
N PRO A 288 7.90 30.15 4.69
CA PRO A 288 7.84 30.29 6.15
C PRO A 288 7.42 28.98 6.81
N ILE A 289 8.15 28.56 7.84
CA ILE A 289 7.89 27.33 8.56
C ILE A 289 7.07 27.66 9.82
N PRO A 290 5.77 27.31 9.86
CA PRO A 290 4.99 27.40 11.08
C PRO A 290 5.44 26.30 12.05
N GLN A 291 6.30 26.64 13.01
CA GLN A 291 6.84 25.68 14.00
C GLN A 291 5.73 24.91 14.74
N SER A 292 4.57 25.54 14.95
CA SER A 292 3.39 24.89 15.55
C SER A 292 2.78 23.77 14.69
N GLU A 293 2.97 23.78 13.37
CA GLU A 293 2.45 22.75 12.47
C GLU A 293 3.51 21.70 12.11
N VAL A 294 4.80 22.02 12.21
CA VAL A 294 5.91 21.08 11.97
C VAL A 294 5.73 19.81 12.79
N GLN A 295 5.50 19.95 14.10
CA GLN A 295 5.35 18.79 14.97
C GLN A 295 4.19 17.90 14.54
N ARG A 296 3.04 18.50 14.20
CA ARG A 296 1.86 17.75 13.75
C ARG A 296 2.13 17.05 12.42
N MET A 297 2.74 17.77 11.47
CA MET A 297 3.10 17.25 10.15
C MET A 297 4.04 16.05 10.28
N MET A 298 5.13 16.19 11.02
CA MET A 298 6.11 15.10 11.23
C MET A 298 5.48 13.91 11.94
N LEU A 299 4.69 14.14 12.98
CA LEU A 299 4.01 13.08 13.72
C LEU A 299 3.02 12.30 12.85
N ALA A 300 2.29 12.97 11.96
CA ALA A 300 1.38 12.31 11.02
C ALA A 300 2.14 11.41 10.04
N HIS A 301 3.27 11.86 9.51
CA HIS A 301 4.11 11.07 8.59
C HIS A 301 4.75 9.87 9.31
N GLU A 302 5.27 10.07 10.52
CA GLU A 302 5.83 9.00 11.34
C GLU A 302 4.78 7.95 11.70
N ALA A 303 3.57 8.38 12.07
CA ALA A 303 2.45 7.49 12.37
C ALA A 303 2.08 6.64 11.16
N TYR A 304 1.92 7.27 9.99
CA TYR A 304 1.60 6.57 8.74
C TYR A 304 2.68 5.54 8.37
N ALA A 305 3.96 5.95 8.37
CA ALA A 305 5.07 5.07 8.07
C ALA A 305 5.18 3.89 9.07
N SER A 306 4.93 4.15 10.35
CA SER A 306 4.93 3.12 11.39
C SER A 306 3.76 2.15 11.25
N ALA A 307 2.58 2.63 10.85
CA ALA A 307 1.42 1.77 10.60
C ALA A 307 1.65 0.85 9.38
N GLN A 308 2.27 1.35 8.31
CA GLN A 308 2.68 0.52 7.17
C GLN A 308 3.70 -0.55 7.58
N GLU A 309 4.69 -0.18 8.39
CA GLU A 309 5.66 -1.14 8.90
C GLU A 309 5.01 -2.20 9.80
N PHE A 310 4.08 -1.79 10.67
CA PHE A 310 3.30 -2.69 11.50
C PHE A 310 2.52 -3.70 10.66
N ASP A 311 1.82 -3.26 9.61
CA ASP A 311 1.07 -4.15 8.73
C ASP A 311 1.96 -5.21 8.06
N LEU A 312 3.15 -4.79 7.60
CA LEU A 312 4.15 -5.70 7.04
C LEU A 312 4.68 -6.72 8.04
N GLU A 313 4.71 -6.41 9.34
CA GLU A 313 5.13 -7.36 10.39
C GLU A 313 3.97 -8.22 10.89
N ALA A 314 2.77 -7.65 11.05
CA ALA A 314 1.57 -8.32 11.52
C ALA A 314 1.07 -9.39 10.54
N SER A 315 1.32 -9.18 9.24
CA SER A 315 1.02 -10.13 8.17
C SER A 315 1.96 -11.34 8.13
N ARG A 316 3.10 -11.29 8.85
CA ARG A 316 4.07 -12.38 8.82
C ARG A 316 3.58 -13.58 9.64
N PRO A 317 3.95 -14.81 9.25
CA PRO A 317 3.60 -16.00 10.02
C PRO A 317 4.05 -15.87 11.47
N LEU A 318 3.20 -16.33 12.40
CA LEU A 318 3.47 -16.41 13.84
C LEU A 318 3.43 -15.09 14.64
N ALA A 319 2.94 -13.99 14.05
CA ALA A 319 2.66 -12.77 14.82
C ALA A 319 1.65 -13.07 15.95
N PRO A 320 1.98 -12.83 17.24
CA PRO A 320 1.06 -13.13 18.33
C PRO A 320 -0.17 -12.23 18.27
N ARG A 321 -1.36 -12.81 18.11
CA ARG A 321 -2.63 -12.06 17.95
C ARG A 321 -2.86 -10.99 19.02
N ARG A 322 -2.54 -11.30 20.29
CA ARG A 322 -2.67 -10.33 21.39
C ARG A 322 -1.78 -9.11 21.18
N LEU A 323 -0.52 -9.32 20.76
CA LEU A 323 0.42 -8.23 20.52
C LEU A 323 0.00 -7.40 19.31
N VAL A 324 -0.45 -8.04 18.23
CA VAL A 324 -1.02 -7.36 17.06
C VAL A 324 -2.21 -6.47 17.48
N THR A 325 -3.12 -7.00 18.29
CA THR A 325 -4.29 -6.24 18.79
C THR A 325 -3.85 -5.04 19.63
N SER A 326 -2.93 -5.23 20.58
CA SER A 326 -2.41 -4.15 21.41
C SER A 326 -1.73 -3.05 20.59
N ILE A 327 -0.94 -3.41 19.57
CA ILE A 327 -0.32 -2.43 18.68
C ILE A 327 -1.40 -1.66 17.90
N SER A 328 -2.43 -2.35 17.37
CA SER A 328 -3.54 -1.69 16.70
C SER A 328 -4.29 -0.72 17.61
N ASP A 329 -4.48 -1.07 18.89
CA ASP A 329 -5.15 -0.20 19.86
C ASP A 329 -4.32 1.06 20.17
N GLU A 330 -2.99 0.94 20.25
CA GLU A 330 -2.10 2.10 20.37
C GLU A 330 -2.17 3.01 19.12
N PHE A 331 -2.22 2.45 17.91
CA PHE A 331 -2.42 3.26 16.70
C PHE A 331 -3.80 3.95 16.69
N ARG A 332 -4.88 3.27 17.09
CA ARG A 332 -6.19 3.91 17.21
C ARG A 332 -6.18 5.05 18.23
N ALA A 333 -5.53 4.85 19.37
CA ALA A 333 -5.40 5.88 20.40
C ALA A 333 -4.55 7.07 19.93
N LEU A 334 -3.45 6.80 19.22
CA LEU A 334 -2.64 7.82 18.53
C LEU A 334 -3.51 8.65 17.60
N ASN A 335 -4.27 8.02 16.71
CA ASN A 335 -5.06 8.73 15.70
C ASN A 335 -6.19 9.55 16.32
N LYS A 336 -6.82 9.02 17.38
CA LYS A 336 -7.78 9.78 18.18
C LYS A 336 -7.15 11.03 18.80
N ALA A 337 -5.94 10.91 19.35
CA ALA A 337 -5.22 12.03 19.95
C ALA A 337 -4.78 13.07 18.90
N MET A 338 -4.33 12.61 17.72
CA MET A 338 -4.03 13.47 16.57
C MET A 338 -5.25 14.31 16.17
N TRP A 339 -6.42 13.67 16.00
CA TRP A 339 -7.65 14.36 15.61
C TRP A 339 -8.18 15.32 16.67
N SER A 340 -7.90 15.09 17.96
CA SER A 340 -8.24 16.04 19.03
C SER A 340 -7.20 17.15 19.23
N GLY A 341 -6.09 17.11 18.49
CA GLY A 341 -4.98 18.07 18.64
C GLY A 341 -4.07 17.83 19.86
N ASP A 342 -4.19 16.68 20.53
CA ASP A 342 -3.33 16.31 21.67
C ASP A 342 -2.04 15.64 21.16
N LEU A 343 -1.13 16.46 20.64
CA LEU A 343 0.12 15.99 20.02
C LEU A 343 1.03 15.27 21.02
N ALA A 344 0.95 15.61 22.31
CA ALA A 344 1.75 14.96 23.35
C ALA A 344 1.28 13.52 23.61
N ALA A 345 -0.04 13.33 23.75
CA ALA A 345 -0.61 11.99 23.86
C ALA A 345 -0.39 11.17 22.58
N ALA A 346 -0.55 11.77 21.41
CA ALA A 346 -0.28 11.11 20.13
C ALA A 346 1.17 10.61 20.05
N GLN A 347 2.16 11.43 20.42
CA GLN A 347 3.57 11.02 20.48
C GLN A 347 3.83 9.91 21.50
N GLN A 348 3.12 9.89 22.62
CA GLN A 348 3.23 8.82 23.62
C GLN A 348 2.73 7.49 23.04
N HIS A 349 1.56 7.49 22.42
CA HIS A 349 0.99 6.30 21.77
C HIS A 349 1.85 5.81 20.61
N LEU A 350 2.45 6.72 19.82
CA LEU A 350 3.38 6.33 18.75
C LEU A 350 4.59 5.57 19.31
N ARG A 351 5.21 6.11 20.36
CA ARG A 351 6.37 5.47 21.00
C ARG A 351 6.01 4.11 21.61
N ALA A 352 4.82 3.99 22.20
CA ALA A 352 4.32 2.73 22.72
C ALA A 352 4.14 1.70 21.60
N ALA A 353 3.46 2.06 20.51
CA ALA A 353 3.27 1.21 19.34
C ALA A 353 4.63 0.75 18.75
N GLN A 354 5.57 1.68 18.54
CA GLN A 354 6.90 1.40 18.01
C GLN A 354 7.71 0.47 18.93
N SER A 355 7.63 0.64 20.25
CA SER A 355 8.28 -0.24 21.22
C SER A 355 7.71 -1.68 21.14
N MET A 356 6.39 -1.81 21.06
CA MET A 356 5.72 -3.11 20.89
C MET A 356 6.05 -3.75 19.54
N MET A 357 6.14 -2.97 18.46
CA MET A 357 6.60 -3.43 17.14
C MET A 357 8.05 -3.92 17.19
N ALA A 358 8.95 -3.23 17.89
CA ALA A 358 10.33 -3.69 18.08
C ALA A 358 10.37 -5.04 18.82
N ALA A 359 9.53 -5.23 19.84
CA ALA A 359 9.38 -6.52 20.52
C ALA A 359 8.83 -7.62 19.59
N LEU A 360 7.87 -7.29 18.71
CA LEU A 360 7.34 -8.20 17.69
C LEU A 360 8.45 -8.66 16.73
N LYS A 361 9.29 -7.73 16.25
CA LYS A 361 10.44 -8.03 15.37
C LYS A 361 11.49 -8.88 16.10
N GLY A 362 11.85 -8.51 17.33
CA GLY A 362 12.86 -9.22 18.14
C GLY A 362 12.49 -10.68 18.40
N ARG A 363 11.25 -10.94 18.84
CA ARG A 363 10.75 -12.32 19.06
C ARG A 363 10.84 -13.18 17.81
N ARG A 364 10.62 -12.59 16.64
CA ARG A 364 10.75 -13.30 15.37
C ARG A 364 12.20 -13.63 15.05
N GLY A 365 13.13 -12.71 15.32
CA GLY A 365 14.57 -12.98 15.25
C GLY A 365 14.93 -14.22 16.06
N ASP A 366 14.47 -14.29 17.31
CA ASP A 366 14.71 -15.44 18.20
C ASP A 366 14.12 -16.74 17.64
N ILE A 367 12.88 -16.72 17.14
CA ILE A 367 12.23 -17.91 16.54
C ILE A 367 12.99 -18.37 15.29
N MET A 368 13.44 -17.45 14.43
CA MET A 368 14.22 -17.79 13.25
C MET A 368 15.58 -18.38 13.62
N VAL A 369 16.28 -17.79 14.58
CA VAL A 369 17.56 -18.31 15.09
C VAL A 369 17.37 -19.71 15.68
N ALA A 370 16.34 -19.92 16.50
CA ALA A 370 16.02 -21.23 17.06
C ALA A 370 15.67 -22.27 15.97
N SER A 371 14.92 -21.87 14.94
CA SER A 371 14.55 -22.74 13.82
C SER A 371 15.76 -23.13 12.98
N VAL A 372 16.68 -22.18 12.70
CA VAL A 372 17.93 -22.44 11.98
C VAL A 372 18.87 -23.32 12.81
N ALA A 373 19.03 -23.03 14.10
CA ALA A 373 19.83 -23.85 15.01
C ALA A 373 19.29 -25.29 15.10
N HIS A 374 17.97 -25.45 15.17
CA HIS A 374 17.32 -26.76 15.14
C HIS A 374 17.56 -27.49 13.80
N ALA A 375 17.41 -26.80 12.66
CA ALA A 375 17.66 -27.37 11.33
C ALA A 375 19.13 -27.81 11.14
N ILE A 376 20.09 -26.99 11.59
CA ILE A 376 21.52 -27.31 11.59
C ILE A 376 21.80 -28.51 12.50
N GLY A 377 21.22 -28.56 13.70
CA GLY A 377 21.33 -29.70 14.60
C GLY A 377 20.80 -31.00 14.00
N HIS A 378 19.68 -30.93 13.28
CA HIS A 378 19.07 -32.07 12.59
C HIS A 378 19.90 -32.54 11.37
N TRP A 379 20.51 -31.62 10.63
CA TRP A 379 21.42 -31.92 9.52
C TRP A 379 22.75 -32.49 10.01
N GLY A 380 23.34 -31.93 11.08
CA GLY A 380 24.54 -32.45 11.73
C GLY A 380 24.33 -33.82 12.36
N GLY A 381 23.14 -34.09 12.90
CA GLY A 381 22.74 -35.40 13.39
C GLY A 381 22.60 -36.46 12.28
N ARG A 382 22.05 -36.10 11.11
CA ARG A 382 21.98 -37.00 9.95
C ARG A 382 23.37 -37.37 9.43
N TRP A 383 24.30 -36.42 9.35
CA TRP A 383 25.69 -36.68 8.92
C TRP A 383 26.49 -37.55 9.91
N ARG A 384 26.26 -37.41 11.23
CA ARG A 384 26.88 -38.29 12.23
C ARG A 384 26.31 -39.71 12.21
N SER A 385 25.01 -39.87 11.91
CA SER A 385 24.38 -41.19 11.80
C SER A 385 24.79 -41.95 10.52
N SER A 386 24.97 -41.26 9.39
CA SER A 386 25.40 -41.86 8.13
C SER A 386 26.88 -42.24 8.13
N SER A 387 27.75 -41.43 8.77
CA SER A 387 29.17 -41.76 8.95
C SER A 387 29.38 -42.92 9.93
N GLN A 388 28.60 -43.02 11.02
CA GLN A 388 28.66 -44.19 11.92
C GLN A 388 28.12 -45.48 11.28
N SER A 389 27.11 -45.39 10.41
CA SER A 389 26.59 -46.53 9.65
C SER A 389 27.59 -47.00 8.58
N ALA A 390 28.25 -46.07 7.88
CA ALA A 390 29.30 -46.37 6.91
C ALA A 390 30.51 -47.06 7.58
N VAL A 391 30.95 -46.59 8.75
CA VAL A 391 32.06 -47.20 9.53
C VAL A 391 31.68 -48.58 10.10
N ARG A 392 30.42 -48.81 10.47
CA ARG A 392 29.95 -50.15 10.90
C ARG A 392 29.86 -51.14 9.73
N SER A 393 29.51 -50.66 8.53
CA SER A 393 29.42 -51.50 7.33
C SER A 393 30.79 -51.91 6.78
N SER A 394 31.83 -51.07 6.92
CA SER A 394 33.21 -51.41 6.54
C SER A 394 33.85 -52.40 7.51
N ARG A 395 33.64 -52.26 8.82
CA ARG A 395 34.11 -53.22 9.84
C ARG A 395 33.47 -54.61 9.70
N ARG A 396 32.22 -54.72 9.24
CA ARG A 396 31.58 -56.03 8.98
C ARG A 396 32.06 -56.73 7.71
N ARG A 397 32.56 -56.00 6.70
CA ARG A 397 33.18 -56.61 5.51
C ARG A 397 34.61 -57.09 5.79
N ALA A 398 35.36 -56.36 6.61
CA ALA A 398 36.72 -56.74 7.01
C ALA A 398 36.78 -57.96 7.95
N ALA A 399 35.67 -58.34 8.59
CA ALA A 399 35.58 -59.54 9.44
C ALA A 399 35.03 -60.78 8.70
N ARG A 400 34.80 -60.69 7.39
CA ARG A 400 34.29 -61.78 6.52
C ARG A 400 35.19 -62.08 5.32
N ALA A 401 36.32 -61.38 5.19
CA ALA A 401 37.46 -61.76 4.38
C ALA A 401 38.53 -62.27 5.33
#